data_AF-A0AAW0S718-F1
#
_entry.id   AF-A0AAW0S718-F1
#
_cell.length_a   1.000
_cell.length_b   1.000
_cell.length_c   1.000
_cell.angle_alpha   90.00
_cell.angle_beta   90.00
_cell.angle_gamma   90.00
#
_symmetry.space_group_name_H-M   'P 1'
#
loop_
_entity.id
_entity.type
_entity.pdbx_description
1 polymer ?
#
loop_
_entity_poly.entity_id
_entity_poly.type
_entity_poly.pdbx_seq_one_letter_code
_entity_poly.pdbx_strand_id
1 'polypeptide(L)'
;MLDSLHRVLSTTDKDWTVEQVDAQRRYDEGKKLLAGPEGYLGFSHCLYTRTFFENGGGDFSDKVVNEELGLPEEDMEEATQRAVDTALSAGEFEYAKGAH
;
A
#
# COMPACT_ATOMS: atom_id res chain seq x y z
N MET A 1 -1.73 -7.61 1.56
CA MET A 1 -2.73 -6.72 0.92
C MET A 1 -3.13 -7.22 -0.47
N LEU A 2 -2.24 -7.23 -1.49
CA LEU A 2 -2.60 -7.70 -2.85
C LEU A 2 -3.14 -9.15 -2.87
N ASP A 3 -2.53 -10.07 -2.13
CA ASP A 3 -3.05 -11.45 -2.04
C ASP A 3 -4.47 -11.53 -1.48
N SER A 4 -4.85 -10.61 -0.58
CA SER A 4 -6.21 -10.54 -0.06
C SER A 4 -7.19 -10.08 -1.15
N LEU A 5 -6.78 -9.15 -2.02
CA LEU A 5 -7.57 -8.73 -3.18
C LEU A 5 -7.72 -9.87 -4.20
N HIS A 6 -6.65 -10.66 -4.43
CA HIS A 6 -6.74 -11.86 -5.27
C HIS A 6 -7.83 -12.81 -4.81
N ARG A 7 -7.93 -13.05 -3.49
CA ARG A 7 -8.97 -13.91 -2.91
C ARG A 7 -10.36 -13.30 -3.01
N VAL A 8 -10.54 -12.05 -2.58
CA VAL A 8 -11.82 -11.33 -2.59
C VAL A 8 -12.38 -11.19 -4.01
N LEU A 9 -11.55 -10.80 -4.98
CA LEU A 9 -11.97 -10.53 -6.36
C LEU A 9 -11.84 -11.76 -7.28
N SER A 10 -11.30 -12.88 -6.78
CA SER A 10 -10.94 -14.04 -7.62
C SER A 10 -10.07 -13.64 -8.82
N THR A 11 -8.99 -12.92 -8.53
CA THR A 11 -7.98 -12.43 -9.49
C THR A 11 -6.61 -13.00 -9.17
N THR A 12 -5.67 -12.80 -10.08
CA THR A 12 -4.26 -13.19 -9.98
C THR A 12 -3.38 -12.05 -10.46
N ASP A 13 -2.06 -12.13 -10.27
CA ASP A 13 -1.13 -11.12 -10.78
C ASP A 13 -1.29 -10.83 -12.28
N LYS A 14 -1.79 -11.79 -13.08
CA LYS A 14 -2.04 -11.61 -14.51
C LYS A 14 -3.17 -10.64 -14.83
N ASP A 15 -4.05 -10.40 -13.86
CA ASP A 15 -5.17 -9.48 -13.96
C ASP A 15 -4.76 -8.04 -13.53
N TRP A 16 -3.51 -7.83 -13.12
CA TRP A 16 -2.99 -6.55 -12.62
C TRP A 16 -1.73 -6.10 -13.37
N THR A 17 -1.62 -4.79 -13.60
CA THR A 17 -0.35 -4.17 -14.01
C THR A 17 0.39 -3.73 -12.76
N VAL A 18 1.47 -4.45 -12.41
CA VAL A 18 2.30 -4.13 -11.23
C VAL A 18 3.59 -3.47 -11.68
N GLU A 19 3.81 -2.24 -11.24
CA GLU A 19 5.05 -1.51 -11.45
C GLU A 19 5.89 -1.51 -10.17
N GLN A 20 7.21 -1.67 -10.31
CA GLN A 20 8.14 -1.57 -9.21
C GLN A 20 9.01 -0.32 -9.37
N VAL A 21 9.20 0.39 -8.25
CA VAL A 21 10.07 1.56 -8.20
C VAL A 21 11.10 1.38 -7.09
N ASP A 22 12.36 1.70 -7.41
CA ASP A 22 13.42 1.72 -6.43
C ASP A 22 13.17 2.84 -5.39
N ALA A 23 13.26 2.48 -4.10
CA ALA A 23 12.98 3.40 -3.01
C ALA A 23 13.97 4.58 -2.97
N GLN A 24 15.25 4.33 -3.28
CA GLN A 24 16.27 5.38 -3.31
C GLN A 24 15.97 6.40 -4.40
N ARG A 25 15.69 5.94 -5.62
CA ARG A 25 15.27 6.78 -6.74
C ARG A 25 14.04 7.63 -6.39
N ARG A 26 12.99 7.01 -5.83
CA ARG A 26 11.74 7.71 -5.49
C ARG A 26 11.96 8.79 -4.43
N TYR A 27 12.82 8.51 -3.45
CA TYR A 27 13.21 9.46 -2.41
C TYR A 27 14.01 10.63 -3.00
N ASP A 28 14.96 10.36 -3.91
CA ASP A 28 15.75 11.39 -4.58
C ASP A 28 14.90 12.30 -5.47
N GLU A 29 13.89 11.76 -6.14
CA GLU A 29 12.89 12.53 -6.87
C GLU A 29 12.08 13.43 -5.93
N GLY A 30 11.65 12.91 -4.77
CA GLY A 30 10.98 13.70 -3.73
C GLY A 30 11.83 14.88 -3.23
N LYS A 31 13.12 14.66 -2.98
CA LYS A 31 14.05 15.72 -2.54
C LYS A 31 14.15 16.87 -3.52
N LYS A 32 14.12 16.59 -4.82
CA LYS A 32 14.18 17.64 -5.87
C LYS A 32 12.98 18.59 -5.81
N LEU A 33 11.83 18.12 -5.35
CA LEU A 33 10.60 18.91 -5.25
C LEU A 33 10.57 19.84 -4.02
N LEU A 34 11.36 19.55 -2.98
CA LEU A 34 11.28 20.23 -1.67
C LEU A 34 11.42 21.75 -1.74
N ALA A 35 12.29 22.26 -2.62
CA ALA A 35 12.56 23.70 -2.75
C ALA A 35 11.56 24.42 -3.67
N GLY A 36 10.64 23.68 -4.30
CA GLY A 36 9.69 24.21 -5.27
C GLY A 36 8.32 24.55 -4.69
N PRO A 37 7.42 25.10 -5.52
CA PRO A 37 6.02 25.38 -5.13
C PRO A 37 5.26 24.11 -4.70
N GLU A 38 5.72 22.92 -5.11
CA GLU A 38 5.18 21.61 -4.74
C GLU A 38 5.97 20.94 -3.61
N GLY A 39 6.70 21.71 -2.79
CA GLY A 39 7.55 21.18 -1.72
C GLY A 39 6.82 20.25 -0.75
N TYR A 40 5.51 20.44 -0.55
CA TYR A 40 4.67 19.55 0.26
C TYR A 40 4.54 18.13 -0.34
N LEU A 41 4.47 17.99 -1.66
CA LEU A 41 4.50 16.68 -2.33
C LEU A 41 5.88 16.04 -2.20
N GLY A 42 6.93 16.83 -2.36
CA GLY A 42 8.31 16.41 -2.14
C GLY A 42 8.54 15.86 -0.73
N PHE A 43 8.00 16.56 0.27
CA PHE A 43 8.04 16.13 1.67
C PHE A 43 7.31 14.79 1.85
N SER A 44 6.07 14.66 1.36
CA SER A 44 5.31 13.41 1.44
C SER A 44 6.02 12.24 0.77
N HIS A 45 6.63 12.45 -0.40
CA HIS A 45 7.44 11.42 -1.07
C HIS A 45 8.63 11.00 -0.22
N CYS A 46 9.41 11.96 0.29
CA CYS A 46 10.54 11.64 1.14
C CYS A 46 10.10 10.87 2.40
N LEU A 47 9.04 11.33 3.05
CA LEU A 47 8.54 10.75 4.30
C LEU A 47 8.06 9.30 4.10
N TYR A 48 7.15 9.07 3.16
CA TYR A 48 6.54 7.75 2.98
C TYR A 48 7.45 6.78 2.24
N THR A 49 8.35 7.24 1.37
CA THR A 49 9.32 6.33 0.73
C THR A 49 10.39 5.87 1.70
N ARG A 50 10.74 6.66 2.72
CA ARG A 50 11.81 6.32 3.66
C ARG A 50 11.55 5.00 4.40
N THR A 51 10.29 4.65 4.67
CA THR A 51 9.94 3.42 5.39
C THR A 51 10.33 2.15 4.64
N PHE A 52 10.49 2.21 3.32
CA PHE A 52 10.89 1.08 2.46
C PHE A 52 12.41 0.84 2.41
N PHE A 53 13.20 1.64 3.10
CA PHE A 53 14.64 1.41 3.22
C PHE A 53 14.87 0.34 4.29
N GLU A 54 15.92 -0.49 4.15
CA GLU A 54 16.28 -1.53 5.14
C GLU A 54 16.47 -0.94 6.55
N ASN A 55 17.05 0.26 6.64
CA ASN A 55 17.18 1.05 7.88
C ASN A 55 16.19 2.22 7.96
N GLY A 56 15.07 2.10 7.24
CA GLY A 56 14.02 3.11 7.13
C GLY A 56 13.11 3.20 8.34
N GLY A 57 13.14 2.18 9.21
CA GLY A 57 12.27 2.08 10.38
C GLY A 57 10.83 1.73 10.05
N GLY A 58 10.55 1.24 8.83
CA GLY A 58 9.23 0.76 8.43
C GLY A 58 8.93 -0.67 8.86
N ASP A 59 9.97 -1.45 9.19
CA ASP A 59 9.80 -2.79 9.74
C ASP A 59 9.66 -2.72 11.27
N PHE A 60 8.54 -3.26 11.75
CA PHE A 60 8.19 -3.37 13.16
C PHE A 60 7.97 -4.83 13.58
N SER A 61 8.20 -5.79 12.70
CA SER A 61 7.90 -7.20 12.98
C SER A 61 8.67 -7.75 14.18
N ASP A 62 9.82 -7.16 14.51
CA ASP A 62 10.63 -7.50 15.69
C ASP A 62 10.22 -6.73 16.97
N LYS A 63 9.31 -5.76 16.85
CA LYS A 63 8.88 -4.85 17.95
C LYS A 63 7.44 -5.06 18.39
N VAL A 64 6.68 -5.88 17.67
CA VAL A 64 5.30 -6.21 18.07
C VAL A 64 5.32 -7.13 19.30
N VAL A 65 4.38 -6.90 20.22
CA VAL A 65 4.23 -7.68 21.46
C VAL A 65 2.81 -8.28 21.56
N ASN A 66 2.24 -8.66 20.42
CA ASN A 66 0.86 -9.13 20.32
C ASN A 66 0.59 -10.32 21.25
N GLU A 67 1.52 -11.28 21.32
CA GLU A 67 1.39 -12.45 22.22
C GLU A 67 1.35 -12.05 23.69
N GLU A 68 2.23 -11.13 24.12
CA GLU A 68 2.29 -10.66 25.52
C GLU A 68 1.01 -9.92 25.92
N LEU A 69 0.39 -9.23 24.96
CA LEU A 69 -0.88 -8.53 25.13
C LEU A 69 -2.11 -9.44 24.94
N GLY A 70 -1.91 -10.70 24.52
CA GLY A 70 -3.00 -11.62 24.18
C GLY A 70 -3.86 -11.15 23.00
N LEU A 71 -3.28 -10.34 22.09
CA LEU A 71 -3.96 -9.89 20.89
C LEU A 71 -4.06 -11.03 19.87
N PRO A 72 -5.19 -11.16 19.17
CA PRO A 72 -5.34 -12.16 18.12
C PRO A 72 -4.42 -11.85 16.93
N GLU A 73 -4.12 -12.87 16.13
CA GLU A 73 -3.55 -12.68 14.80
C GLU A 73 -4.59 -11.97 13.91
N GLU A 74 -4.21 -10.87 13.29
CA GLU A 74 -5.10 -10.09 12.44
C GLU A 74 -5.16 -10.69 11.02
N ASP A 75 -6.35 -11.04 10.57
CA ASP A 75 -6.63 -11.35 9.18
C ASP A 75 -7.26 -10.14 8.48
N MET A 76 -6.64 -9.71 7.38
CA MET A 76 -7.06 -8.54 6.61
C MET A 76 -8.14 -8.87 5.58
N GLU A 77 -8.54 -10.13 5.40
CA GLU A 77 -9.52 -10.53 4.40
C GLU A 77 -10.89 -9.87 4.59
N GLU A 78 -11.42 -9.91 5.81
CA GLU A 78 -12.72 -9.32 6.10
C GLU A 78 -12.72 -7.80 5.86
N ALA A 79 -11.65 -7.13 6.27
CA ALA A 79 -11.47 -5.70 6.02
C ALA A 79 -11.34 -5.38 4.52
N THR A 80 -10.62 -6.21 3.77
CA THR A 80 -10.46 -6.07 2.32
C THR A 80 -11.79 -6.27 1.59
N GLN A 81 -12.58 -7.27 1.99
CA GLN A 81 -13.92 -7.50 1.43
C GLN A 81 -14.83 -6.28 1.64
N ARG A 82 -14.89 -5.75 2.88
CA ARG A 82 -15.68 -4.54 3.17
C ARG A 82 -15.24 -3.34 2.34
N ALA A 83 -13.94 -3.17 2.13
CA ALA A 83 -13.42 -2.08 1.30
C ALA A 83 -13.84 -2.21 -0.17
N VAL A 84 -13.76 -3.43 -0.72
CA VAL A 84 -14.21 -3.72 -2.09
C VAL A 84 -15.73 -3.50 -2.24
N ASP A 85 -16.53 -4.01 -1.31
CA ASP A 85 -17.98 -3.84 -1.34
C ASP A 85 -18.38 -2.36 -1.28
N THR A 86 -17.68 -1.58 -0.44
CA THR A 86 -17.88 -0.12 -0.35
C THR A 86 -17.55 0.56 -1.67
N ALA A 87 -16.42 0.22 -2.29
CA ALA A 87 -16.00 0.83 -3.56
C ALA A 87 -16.96 0.53 -4.72
N LEU A 88 -17.43 -0.72 -4.82
CA LEU A 88 -18.37 -1.15 -5.87
C LEU A 88 -19.78 -0.59 -5.65
N SER A 89 -20.25 -0.55 -4.40
CA SER A 89 -21.59 -0.04 -4.08
C SER A 89 -21.72 1.48 -4.18
N ALA A 90 -20.62 2.22 -4.01
CA ALA A 90 -20.59 3.67 -4.20
C ALA A 90 -20.84 4.09 -5.66
N GLY A 91 -20.77 3.16 -6.62
CA GLY A 91 -20.91 3.44 -8.05
C GLY A 91 -19.76 4.26 -8.64
N GLU A 92 -18.73 4.54 -7.84
CA GLU A 92 -17.53 5.30 -8.23
C GLU A 92 -16.54 4.43 -9.03
N PHE A 93 -16.66 3.10 -8.94
CA PHE A 93 -15.74 2.16 -9.57
C PHE A 93 -16.53 1.00 -10.20
N GLU A 94 -16.46 0.85 -11.53
CA GLU A 94 -16.88 -0.39 -12.21
C GLU A 94 -15.68 -1.33 -12.29
N TYR A 95 -15.73 -2.45 -11.55
CA TYR A 95 -14.76 -3.52 -11.74
C TYR A 95 -15.18 -4.37 -12.96
N ALA A 96 -14.66 -4.01 -14.13
CA ALA A 96 -14.79 -4.83 -15.33
C ALA A 96 -13.60 -5.79 -15.42
N LYS A 97 -13.84 -7.07 -15.11
CA LYS A 97 -12.86 -8.14 -15.28
C LYS A 97 -12.38 -8.14 -16.75
N GLY A 98 -11.16 -7.68 -17.01
CA GLY A 98 -10.56 -7.61 -18.35
C GLY A 98 -10.70 -6.28 -19.09
N ALA A 99 -10.96 -5.15 -18.42
CA ALA A 99 -10.98 -3.83 -19.05
C ALA A 99 -9.62 -3.10 -19.01
N HIS A 100 -8.51 -3.76 -19.29
CA HIS A 100 -7.24 -3.13 -19.69
C HIS A 100 -6.42 -4.08 -20.56
#